data_AF-A0A9P8JZC5-F1
#
_entry.id   AF-A0A9P8JZC5-F1
#
_cell.length_a   1.000
_cell.length_b   1.000
_cell.length_c   1.000
_cell.angle_alpha   90.00
_cell.angle_beta   90.00
_cell.angle_gamma   90.00
#
_symmetry.space_group_name_H-M   'P 1'
#
loop_
_entity.id
_entity.type
_entity.pdbx_description
1 polymer ?
#
loop_
_entity_poly.entity_id
_entity_poly.type
_entity_poly.pdbx_seq_one_letter_code
_entity_poly.pdbx_strand_id
1 'polypeptide(L)'
;ENPDVAELLTQPIWYFDRKGEKSVGQQDWIRTSVFYLEPKPNGRVYSKWDPYYVKSLTRFSDAGVIPALSAEQLRAAQILEDTCVRLSLHMILEIGDIQFLSNEHVLHARTAYKDHAPPLPRRHLMRLWLATPDTEGGWTLPFEDSSHRKRGGIQVNDNPPVAPLDAE
;
A
#
# COMPACT_ATOMS: atom_id res chain seq x y z
N GLU A 1 22.93 -2.21 1.61
CA GLU A 1 23.36 -1.33 2.71
C GLU A 1 22.98 -1.89 4.10
N ASN A 2 21.79 -2.47 4.30
CA ASN A 2 21.40 -3.10 5.58
C ASN A 2 20.78 -4.50 5.35
N PRO A 3 21.56 -5.60 5.35
CA PRO A 3 21.03 -6.94 5.04
C PRO A 3 20.06 -7.47 6.09
N ASP A 4 20.27 -7.13 7.36
CA ASP A 4 19.39 -7.51 8.46
C ASP A 4 18.01 -6.83 8.37
N VAL A 5 17.97 -5.57 7.91
CA VAL A 5 16.72 -4.85 7.62
C VAL A 5 15.98 -5.50 6.47
N ALA A 6 16.70 -5.84 5.40
CA ALA A 6 16.10 -6.52 4.25
C ALA A 6 15.47 -7.85 4.66
N GLU A 7 16.17 -8.65 5.48
CA GLU A 7 15.62 -9.89 6.03
C GLU A 7 14.38 -9.63 6.90
N LEU A 8 14.46 -8.70 7.86
CA LEU A 8 13.35 -8.39 8.77
C LEU A 8 12.08 -7.96 8.03
N LEU A 9 12.21 -7.18 6.96
CA LEU A 9 11.08 -6.71 6.16
C LEU A 9 10.38 -7.85 5.38
N THR A 10 11.03 -9.01 5.21
CA THR A 10 10.41 -10.20 4.59
C THR A 10 9.69 -11.11 5.59
N GLN A 11 9.98 -10.97 6.89
CA GLN A 11 9.41 -11.84 7.92
C GLN A 11 7.92 -11.54 8.13
N PRO A 12 7.06 -12.56 8.31
CA PRO A 12 5.61 -12.38 8.50
C PRO A 12 5.28 -11.98 9.95
N ILE A 13 5.90 -10.90 10.43
CA ILE A 13 5.73 -10.35 11.80
C ILE A 13 5.20 -8.92 11.79
N TRP A 14 4.86 -8.40 10.61
CA TRP A 14 4.27 -7.09 10.46
C TRP A 14 2.75 -7.18 10.56
N TYR A 15 2.14 -6.12 11.03
CA TYR A 15 0.69 -5.98 11.09
C TYR A 15 0.30 -4.77 10.26
N PHE A 16 -0.76 -4.84 9.45
CA PHE A 16 -1.32 -3.68 8.75
C PHE A 16 -2.76 -3.48 9.17
N ASP A 17 -3.08 -2.23 9.45
CA ASP A 17 -4.44 -1.78 9.73
C ASP A 17 -5.24 -1.75 8.43
N ARG A 18 -6.41 -2.41 8.40
CA ARG A 18 -7.32 -2.39 7.25
C ARG A 18 -8.11 -1.09 7.15
N LYS A 19 -8.10 -0.22 8.17
CA LYS A 19 -8.75 1.11 8.16
C LYS A 19 -10.21 1.11 7.68
N GLY A 20 -10.95 0.03 7.98
CA GLY A 20 -12.34 -0.15 7.56
C GLY A 20 -12.52 -0.97 6.28
N GLU A 21 -11.45 -1.25 5.54
CA GLU A 21 -11.42 -2.13 4.35
C GLU A 21 -11.46 -3.61 4.77
N LYS A 22 -12.52 -4.00 5.48
CA LYS A 22 -12.75 -5.36 5.97
C LYS A 22 -14.11 -5.89 5.52
N SER A 23 -14.12 -7.15 5.10
CA SER A 23 -15.36 -7.89 4.89
C SER A 23 -15.88 -8.49 6.20
N VAL A 24 -17.14 -8.92 6.20
CA VAL A 24 -17.74 -9.62 7.36
C VAL A 24 -16.88 -10.82 7.75
N GLY A 25 -16.55 -10.93 9.05
CA GLY A 25 -15.72 -12.00 9.60
C GLY A 25 -14.21 -11.76 9.54
N GLN A 26 -13.74 -10.69 8.90
CA GLN A 26 -12.33 -10.31 8.90
C GLN A 26 -11.98 -9.44 10.13
N GLN A 27 -10.74 -9.56 10.59
CA GLN A 27 -10.17 -8.68 11.61
C GLN A 27 -9.95 -7.28 11.04
N ASP A 28 -9.88 -6.27 11.91
CA ASP A 28 -9.55 -4.88 11.53
C ASP A 28 -8.07 -4.68 11.14
N TRP A 29 -7.26 -5.74 11.28
CA TRP A 29 -5.85 -5.77 10.92
C TRP A 29 -5.51 -7.09 10.18
N ILE A 30 -4.37 -7.13 9.51
CA ILE A 30 -3.78 -8.34 8.93
C ILE A 30 -2.37 -8.52 9.43
N ARG A 31 -1.94 -9.77 9.64
CA ARG A 31 -0.53 -10.11 9.87
C ARG A 31 0.11 -10.51 8.55
N THR A 32 1.26 -9.94 8.24
CA THR A 32 1.84 -9.98 6.88
C THR A 32 3.34 -9.63 6.88
N SER A 33 3.95 -9.52 5.69
CA SER A 33 5.32 -9.03 5.47
C SER A 33 5.32 -7.67 4.74
N VAL A 34 6.44 -6.95 4.73
CA VAL A 34 6.58 -5.74 3.91
C VAL A 34 7.01 -6.11 2.49
N PHE A 35 8.01 -6.97 2.35
CA PHE A 35 8.44 -7.53 1.08
C PHE A 35 8.08 -9.00 0.96
N TYR A 36 7.81 -9.41 -0.27
CA TYR A 36 7.44 -10.78 -0.63
C TYR A 36 8.24 -11.23 -1.84
N LEU A 37 8.39 -12.53 -1.96
CA LEU A 37 8.89 -13.18 -3.16
C LEU A 37 7.75 -13.96 -3.82
N GLU A 38 7.52 -13.74 -5.11
CA GLU A 38 6.55 -14.51 -5.88
C GLU A 38 6.91 -16.00 -5.85
N PRO A 39 5.97 -16.92 -5.55
CA PRO A 39 6.26 -18.35 -5.39
C PRO A 39 6.39 -19.07 -6.75
N LYS A 40 7.31 -18.60 -7.60
CA LYS A 40 7.62 -19.14 -8.93
C LYS A 40 9.13 -19.23 -9.15
N PRO A 41 9.61 -20.08 -10.07
CA PRO A 41 10.99 -20.02 -10.53
C PRO A 41 11.31 -18.61 -11.05
N ASN A 42 12.40 -18.00 -10.57
CA ASN A 42 12.75 -16.60 -10.84
C ASN A 42 11.64 -15.60 -10.45
N GLY A 43 10.99 -15.84 -9.31
CA GLY A 43 9.93 -15.00 -8.77
C GLY A 43 10.35 -13.54 -8.59
N ARG A 44 9.38 -12.64 -8.76
CA ARG A 44 9.55 -11.19 -8.57
C ARG A 44 9.50 -10.83 -7.10
N VAL A 45 10.19 -9.75 -6.72
CA VAL A 45 10.11 -9.16 -5.38
C VAL A 45 9.09 -8.04 -5.40
N TYR A 46 8.03 -8.13 -4.62
CA TYR A 46 7.05 -7.05 -4.50
C TYR A 46 6.94 -6.55 -3.07
N SER A 47 6.47 -5.31 -2.92
CA SER A 47 6.36 -4.61 -1.66
C SER A 47 4.92 -4.22 -1.37
N LYS A 48 4.58 -4.20 -0.08
CA LYS A 48 3.39 -3.53 0.45
C LYS A 48 3.83 -2.71 1.64
N TRP A 49 3.82 -1.39 1.49
CA TRP A 49 4.20 -0.46 2.53
C TRP A 49 3.31 0.79 2.48
N ASP A 50 2.75 1.15 3.63
CA ASP A 50 2.15 2.47 3.86
C ASP A 50 2.71 2.96 5.21
N PRO A 51 3.45 4.08 5.26
CA PRO A 51 4.00 4.61 6.50
C PRO A 51 2.91 4.99 7.52
N TYR A 52 1.68 5.22 7.09
CA TYR A 52 0.55 5.41 8.00
C TYR A 52 0.19 4.15 8.78
N TYR A 53 0.66 2.96 8.40
CA TYR A 53 0.46 1.75 9.20
C TYR A 53 1.10 1.88 10.58
N VAL A 54 2.31 2.43 10.70
CA VAL A 54 2.95 2.65 12.01
C VAL A 54 2.08 3.52 12.92
N LYS A 55 1.46 4.56 12.36
CA LYS A 55 0.63 5.51 13.11
C LYS A 55 -0.74 4.95 13.46
N SER A 56 -1.38 4.20 12.56
CA SER A 56 -2.74 3.73 12.78
C SER A 56 -2.79 2.42 13.57
N LEU A 57 -1.72 1.63 13.57
CA LEU A 57 -1.63 0.38 14.34
C LEU A 57 -1.62 0.60 15.87
N THR A 58 -1.22 1.79 16.35
CA THR A 58 -1.17 2.08 17.79
C THR A 58 -2.52 1.84 18.46
N ARG A 59 -3.63 2.09 17.76
CA ARG A 59 -4.99 1.81 18.27
C ARG A 59 -5.22 0.34 18.64
N PHE A 60 -4.47 -0.59 18.05
CA PHE A 60 -4.54 -2.02 18.36
C PHE A 60 -3.45 -2.45 19.35
N SER A 61 -2.22 -1.92 19.22
CA SER A 61 -1.14 -2.28 20.13
C SER A 61 -1.34 -1.70 21.53
N ASP A 62 -1.83 -0.47 21.63
CA ASP A 62 -2.15 0.19 22.91
C ASP A 62 -3.31 -0.52 23.63
N ALA A 63 -4.21 -1.13 22.86
CA ALA A 63 -5.29 -1.98 23.35
C ALA A 63 -4.84 -3.42 23.64
N GLY A 64 -3.58 -3.78 23.39
CA GLY A 64 -3.03 -5.12 23.61
C GLY A 64 -3.54 -6.21 22.65
N VAL A 65 -4.20 -5.83 21.54
CA VAL A 65 -4.76 -6.77 20.56
C VAL A 65 -3.67 -7.37 19.66
N ILE A 66 -2.63 -6.58 19.38
CA ILE A 66 -1.44 -6.99 18.64
C ILE A 66 -0.18 -6.52 19.39
N PRO A 67 1.00 -7.10 19.12
CA PRO A 67 2.25 -6.59 19.65
C PRO A 67 2.54 -5.17 19.13
N ALA A 68 3.13 -4.32 19.98
CA ALA A 68 3.76 -3.09 19.52
C ALA A 68 4.97 -3.40 18.63
N LEU A 69 5.34 -2.46 17.75
CA LEU A 69 6.54 -2.61 16.94
C LEU A 69 7.79 -2.68 17.81
N SER A 70 8.68 -3.63 17.52
CA SER A 70 9.98 -3.70 18.19
C SER A 70 10.91 -2.55 17.75
N ALA A 71 12.00 -2.33 18.49
CA ALA A 71 13.00 -1.34 18.13
C ALA A 71 13.61 -1.62 16.74
N GLU A 72 13.79 -2.89 16.40
CA GLU A 72 14.29 -3.35 15.09
C GLU A 72 13.28 -3.07 13.98
N GLN A 73 11.98 -3.28 14.22
CA GLN A 73 10.93 -2.95 13.24
C GLN A 73 10.84 -1.44 13.01
N LEU A 74 10.94 -0.63 14.07
CA LEU A 74 10.99 0.83 13.94
C LEU A 74 12.23 1.29 13.15
N ARG A 75 13.41 0.70 13.42
CA ARG A 75 14.64 0.97 12.67
C ARG A 75 14.49 0.61 11.19
N ALA A 76 13.91 -0.56 10.89
CA ALA A 76 13.69 -1.03 9.53
C ALA A 76 12.70 -0.13 8.76
N ALA A 77 11.62 0.30 9.41
CA ALA A 77 10.66 1.23 8.85
C ALA A 77 11.32 2.57 8.49
N GLN A 78 12.12 3.14 9.40
CA GLN A 78 12.83 4.39 9.15
C GLN A 78 13.82 4.27 7.98
N ILE A 79 14.60 3.20 7.94
CA ILE A 79 15.56 2.97 6.85
C ILE A 79 14.87 2.80 5.50
N LEU A 80 13.72 2.12 5.48
CA LEU A 80 12.90 2.00 4.28
C LEU A 80 12.42 3.38 3.81
N GLU A 81 11.84 4.19 4.70
CA GLU A 81 11.39 5.54 4.38
C GLU A 81 12.52 6.45 3.89
N ASP A 82 13.65 6.48 4.59
CA ASP A 82 14.83 7.27 4.20
C ASP A 82 15.36 6.84 2.82
N THR A 83 15.34 5.53 2.55
CA THR A 83 15.73 4.98 1.23
C THR A 83 14.74 5.40 0.15
N CYS A 84 13.43 5.33 0.43
CA CYS A 84 12.40 5.80 -0.50
C CYS A 84 12.56 7.29 -0.84
N VAL A 85 12.84 8.13 0.15
CA VAL A 85 13.07 9.57 -0.07
C VAL A 85 14.33 9.78 -0.91
N ARG A 86 15.45 9.14 -0.55
CA ARG A 86 16.73 9.26 -1.26
C ARG A 86 16.65 8.82 -2.72
N LEU A 87 15.85 7.80 -3.02
CA LEU A 87 15.68 7.24 -4.36
C LEU A 87 14.42 7.73 -5.09
N SER A 88 13.70 8.70 -4.51
CA SER A 88 12.44 9.18 -5.07
C SER A 88 12.65 9.89 -6.42
N LEU A 89 11.78 9.58 -7.37
CA LEU A 89 11.62 10.40 -8.58
C LEU A 89 10.59 11.49 -8.27
N HIS A 90 11.02 12.74 -8.26
CA HIS A 90 10.10 13.85 -8.13
C HIS A 90 9.44 14.13 -9.50
N MET A 91 8.12 13.99 -9.55
CA MET A 91 7.31 14.26 -10.73
C MET A 91 6.24 15.30 -10.39
N ILE A 92 6.08 16.29 -11.26
CA ILE A 92 4.98 17.26 -11.23
C ILE A 92 4.07 16.91 -12.42
N LEU A 93 2.79 16.63 -12.14
CA LEU A 93 1.79 16.34 -13.17
C LEU A 93 1.09 17.64 -13.58
N GLU A 94 1.08 17.92 -14.88
CA GLU A 94 0.28 18.98 -15.48
C GLU A 94 -1.15 18.48 -15.77
N ILE A 95 -2.04 19.41 -16.14
CA ILE A 95 -3.42 19.07 -16.51
C ILE A 95 -3.40 18.19 -17.76
N GLY A 96 -3.96 17.00 -17.65
CA GLY A 96 -4.02 16.01 -18.72
C GLY A 96 -2.92 14.95 -18.66
N ASP A 97 -1.91 15.12 -17.80
CA ASP A 97 -0.89 14.10 -17.58
C ASP A 97 -1.48 12.85 -16.91
N ILE A 98 -0.99 11.69 -17.33
CA ILE A 98 -1.37 10.40 -16.76
C ILE A 98 -0.10 9.70 -16.26
N GLN A 99 -0.14 9.28 -15.00
CA GLN A 99 0.91 8.47 -14.40
C GLN A 99 0.45 7.00 -14.34
N PHE A 100 1.17 6.13 -15.04
CA PHE A 100 1.07 4.68 -14.88
C PHE A 100 2.24 4.19 -14.02
N LEU A 101 1.93 3.39 -13.00
CA LEU A 101 2.92 2.73 -12.16
C LEU A 101 2.43 1.33 -11.77
N SER A 102 3.36 0.43 -11.49
CA SER A 102 3.06 -0.86 -10.85
C SER A 102 3.12 -0.66 -9.34
N ASN A 103 1.96 -0.86 -8.70
CA ASN A 103 1.81 -0.69 -7.25
C ASN A 103 2.66 -1.69 -6.45
N GLU A 104 3.03 -2.80 -7.08
CA GLU A 104 3.80 -3.88 -6.47
C GLU A 104 5.29 -3.56 -6.32
N HIS A 105 5.83 -2.61 -7.10
CA HIS A 105 7.25 -2.21 -7.07
C HIS A 105 7.48 -0.74 -6.76
N VAL A 106 6.50 0.14 -7.03
CA VAL A 106 6.67 1.59 -6.92
C VAL A 106 5.81 2.13 -5.79
N LEU A 107 6.46 2.48 -4.69
CA LEU A 107 5.85 3.29 -3.63
C LEU A 107 5.69 4.72 -4.15
N HIS A 108 4.51 5.29 -3.92
CA HIS A 108 4.14 6.61 -4.44
C HIS A 108 3.46 7.43 -3.35
N ALA A 109 3.73 8.73 -3.36
CA ALA A 109 3.23 9.68 -2.38
C ALA A 109 3.08 11.05 -3.03
N ARG A 110 2.63 12.03 -2.25
CA ARG A 110 2.53 13.43 -2.64
C ARG A 110 3.13 14.30 -1.55
N THR A 111 3.79 15.37 -1.94
CA THR A 111 4.25 16.43 -1.03
C THR A 111 3.07 17.19 -0.42
N ALA A 112 3.33 17.89 0.68
CA ALA A 112 2.35 18.81 1.26
C ALA A 112 2.07 19.97 0.30
N TYR A 113 0.81 20.37 0.18
CA TYR A 113 0.35 21.47 -0.67
C TYR A 113 -0.85 22.16 0.00
N LYS A 114 -1.12 23.39 -0.44
CA LYS A 114 -2.29 24.16 0.00
C LYS A 114 -3.14 24.45 -1.22
N ASP A 115 -4.43 24.15 -1.12
CA ASP A 115 -5.39 24.51 -2.16
C ASP A 115 -5.51 26.03 -2.28
N HIS A 116 -5.84 26.49 -3.50
CA HIS A 116 -6.15 27.89 -3.73
C HIS A 116 -7.44 28.28 -3.00
N ALA A 117 -7.52 29.56 -2.60
CA ALA A 117 -8.77 30.11 -2.10
C ALA A 117 -9.81 30.18 -3.26
N PRO A 118 -11.11 29.96 -2.99
CA PRO A 118 -12.15 30.19 -3.97
C PRO A 118 -12.04 31.60 -4.59
N PRO A 119 -12.29 31.77 -5.91
CA PRO A 119 -12.90 30.80 -6.82
C PRO A 119 -11.90 29.94 -7.62
N LEU A 120 -10.60 29.98 -7.31
CA LEU A 120 -9.59 29.25 -8.07
C LEU A 120 -9.76 27.72 -7.92
N PRO A 121 -9.52 26.93 -8.98
CA PRO A 121 -9.69 25.49 -8.94
C PRO A 121 -8.70 24.85 -7.96
N ARG A 122 -9.18 23.83 -7.26
CA ARG A 122 -8.36 22.97 -6.39
C ARG A 122 -7.63 21.91 -7.22
N ARG A 123 -6.59 21.30 -6.65
CA ARG A 123 -5.93 20.15 -7.31
C ARG A 123 -6.92 18.98 -7.38
N HIS A 124 -7.22 18.53 -8.58
CA HIS A 124 -8.13 17.40 -8.83
C HIS A 124 -7.37 16.28 -9.56
N LEU A 125 -7.43 15.05 -9.04
CA LEU A 125 -6.78 13.88 -9.65
C LEU A 125 -7.73 12.69 -9.60
N MET A 126 -8.05 12.13 -10.76
CA MET A 126 -8.76 10.86 -10.86
C MET A 126 -7.76 9.71 -10.75
N ARG A 127 -8.14 8.65 -10.04
CA ARG A 127 -7.30 7.45 -9.87
C ARG A 127 -8.09 6.20 -10.27
N LEU A 128 -7.43 5.32 -11.03
CA LEU A 128 -7.96 4.03 -11.43
C LEU A 128 -6.98 2.93 -11.02
N TRP A 129 -7.50 1.86 -10.42
CA TRP A 129 -6.75 0.65 -10.12
C TRP A 129 -7.00 -0.38 -11.21
N LEU A 130 -5.92 -0.89 -11.79
CA LEU A 130 -5.94 -1.94 -12.81
C LEU A 130 -5.28 -3.19 -12.23
N ALA A 131 -5.86 -4.35 -12.51
CA ALA A 131 -5.31 -5.62 -12.08
C ALA A 131 -5.56 -6.67 -13.17
N THR A 132 -4.54 -7.51 -13.40
CA THR A 132 -4.67 -8.73 -14.20
C THR A 132 -4.71 -9.92 -13.22
N PRO A 133 -5.71 -10.81 -13.31
CA PRO A 133 -5.78 -12.00 -12.47
C PRO A 133 -4.58 -12.92 -12.69
N ASP A 134 -4.15 -13.65 -11.67
CA ASP A 134 -3.07 -14.63 -11.79
C ASP A 134 -3.32 -15.68 -12.89
N THR A 135 -4.57 -16.11 -13.08
CA THR A 135 -5.03 -17.04 -14.12
C THR A 135 -4.91 -16.49 -15.54
N GLU A 136 -4.78 -15.18 -15.70
CA GLU A 136 -4.63 -14.49 -17.00
C GLU A 136 -3.22 -13.89 -17.17
N GLY A 137 -2.24 -14.34 -16.37
CA GLY A 137 -0.84 -13.90 -16.46
C GLY A 137 -0.49 -12.73 -15.52
N GLY A 138 -1.39 -12.37 -14.61
CA GLY A 138 -1.10 -11.48 -13.49
C GLY A 138 -0.05 -12.04 -12.53
N TRP A 139 0.42 -11.18 -11.63
CA TRP A 139 1.42 -11.60 -10.64
C TRP A 139 0.78 -12.46 -9.56
N THR A 140 1.50 -13.47 -9.09
CA THR A 140 1.04 -14.30 -7.97
C THR A 140 1.32 -13.58 -6.65
N LEU A 141 0.29 -12.88 -6.17
CA LEU A 141 0.29 -12.14 -4.93
C LEU A 141 -0.18 -13.03 -3.77
N PRO A 142 0.13 -12.69 -2.50
CA PRO A 142 -0.14 -13.52 -1.34
C PRO A 142 -1.56 -13.27 -0.78
N PHE A 143 -2.43 -12.66 -1.59
CA PHE A 143 -3.76 -12.25 -1.20
C PHE A 143 -4.79 -13.19 -1.83
N GLU A 144 -5.83 -13.52 -1.06
CA GLU A 144 -6.90 -14.44 -1.46
C GLU A 144 -7.60 -14.03 -2.77
N ASP A 145 -7.56 -12.74 -3.08
CA ASP A 145 -8.20 -12.13 -4.25
C ASP A 145 -7.30 -12.10 -5.51
N SER A 146 -6.13 -12.73 -5.50
CA SER A 146 -5.18 -12.72 -6.64
C SER A 146 -5.76 -13.28 -7.95
N SER A 147 -6.71 -14.21 -7.84
CA SER A 147 -7.36 -14.86 -8.98
C SER A 147 -8.66 -14.19 -9.42
N HIS A 148 -9.10 -13.15 -8.70
CA HIS A 148 -10.37 -12.49 -8.99
C HIS A 148 -10.27 -11.67 -10.28
N ARG A 149 -11.18 -11.93 -11.23
CA ARG A 149 -11.26 -11.22 -12.52
C ARG A 149 -11.46 -9.72 -12.40
N LYS A 150 -12.11 -9.27 -11.33
CA LYS A 150 -12.38 -7.86 -11.04
C LYS A 150 -11.83 -7.51 -9.67
N ARG A 151 -10.52 -7.29 -9.61
CA ARG A 151 -9.86 -6.89 -8.35
C ARG A 151 -9.98 -5.39 -8.12
N GLY A 152 -9.60 -4.54 -9.10
CA GLY A 152 -9.95 -3.11 -9.16
C GLY A 152 -9.69 -2.23 -7.93
N GLY A 153 -8.96 -2.73 -6.93
CA GLY A 153 -8.85 -2.17 -5.58
C GLY A 153 -9.01 -3.25 -4.51
N ILE A 154 -9.28 -2.85 -3.26
CA ILE A 154 -9.66 -3.78 -2.19
C ILE A 154 -11.17 -3.97 -2.23
N GLN A 155 -11.62 -5.19 -2.50
CA GLN A 155 -13.04 -5.54 -2.49
C GLN A 155 -13.52 -5.76 -1.05
N VAL A 156 -14.48 -4.94 -0.61
CA VAL A 156 -15.10 -5.03 0.72
C VAL A 156 -16.52 -5.53 0.56
N ASN A 157 -16.80 -6.74 1.05
CA ASN A 157 -18.06 -7.46 0.81
C ASN A 157 -18.38 -7.46 -0.71
N ASP A 158 -19.65 -7.25 -1.07
CA ASP A 158 -20.11 -7.12 -2.45
C ASP A 158 -20.37 -5.66 -2.86
N ASN A 159 -19.64 -4.70 -2.27
CA ASN A 159 -19.81 -3.29 -2.60
C ASN A 159 -19.53 -3.06 -4.10
N PRO A 160 -20.44 -2.40 -4.84
CA PRO A 160 -20.24 -2.10 -6.24
C PRO A 160 -19.13 -1.05 -6.42
N PRO A 161 -18.39 -1.09 -7.54
CA PRO A 161 -17.37 -0.08 -7.83
C PRO A 161 -18.02 1.29 -8.02
N VAL A 162 -17.35 2.33 -7.53
CA VAL A 162 -17.80 3.72 -7.65
C VAL A 162 -16.68 4.54 -8.28
N ALA A 163 -17.04 5.47 -9.16
CA ALA A 163 -16.13 6.44 -9.76
C ALA A 163 -16.66 7.85 -9.45
N PRO A 164 -16.38 8.39 -8.25
CA PRO A 164 -16.82 9.72 -7.88
C PRO A 164 -16.18 10.76 -8.80
N LEU A 165 -16.97 11.78 -9.18
CA LEU A 165 -16.50 12.90 -10.02
C LEU A 165 -15.85 14.01 -9.20
N ASP A 166 -16.09 14.03 -7.89
CA ASP A 166 -15.50 14.96 -6.93
C ASP A 166 -14.50 14.23 -6.03
N ALA A 167 -13.51 14.96 -5.51
CA ALA A 167 -12.56 14.41 -4.55
C ALA A 167 -13.24 14.20 -3.20
N GLU A 168 -13.03 13.03 -2.59
CA GLU A 168 -13.40 12.72 -1.19
C GLU A 168 -12.49 13.44 -0.17
#